data_AF-A0AAU4NQZ4-F1
#
_entry.id   AF-A0AAU4NQZ4-F1
#
_cell.length_a   1.000
_cell.length_b   1.000
_cell.length_c   1.000
_cell.angle_alpha   90.00
_cell.angle_beta   90.00
_cell.angle_gamma   90.00
#
_symmetry.space_group_name_H-M   'P 1'
#
loop_
_entity.id
_entity.type
_entity.pdbx_description
1 polymer ?
#
loop_
_entity_poly.entity_id
_entity_poly.type
_entity_poly.pdbx_seq_one_letter_code
_entity_poly.pdbx_strand_id
1 'polypeptide(L)'
;MIDVVGVGADGWAGLSPTSRDAVESADVLFGSERQLDAVPGTAARRIAWPTPMLPALTGLLDEHAGTRRCVLASGDPMFHGIGVTLTRLLGADAVRVLPHPSSASLACARLGWALHDVEVVSLVNRPIETVLPALTHRRRVLVLAENESTAAELATLLLSRDLGSSAMSVLEQLGGPRERVRALPVTDWVHARDVDSLNVVALEVRGHTVSRAPGLDDALYMGDGQLTKREVRALTLSALAPSPGERLWDVGGGSGSIAIEWMRTHPACSAIAFERVESRSATIRTNAVALGVPSLVVRGAAPDSLSGAPEPDAVFVGGGATQPGVMDACWDALPEGGRLVANAVTAESESLLLQWYSQHGGLLRRLQVHRGEPLGGFTGWRPQMPVTQWSVVKNEKETA
;
A
#
# COMPACT_ATOMS: atom_id res chain seq x y z
N MET A 1 -5.57 -13.72 -28.62
CA MET A 1 -6.27 -12.60 -27.98
C MET A 1 -7.36 -13.16 -27.08
N ILE A 2 -7.48 -12.64 -25.87
CA ILE A 2 -8.52 -12.97 -24.88
C ILE A 2 -9.34 -11.71 -24.66
N ASP A 3 -10.66 -11.81 -24.78
CA ASP A 3 -11.56 -10.72 -24.45
C ASP A 3 -11.78 -10.67 -22.94
N VAL A 4 -11.69 -9.49 -22.34
CA VAL A 4 -12.00 -9.29 -20.92
C VAL A 4 -13.14 -8.30 -20.81
N VAL A 5 -14.34 -8.80 -20.55
CA VAL A 5 -15.59 -8.05 -20.51
C VAL A 5 -15.92 -7.65 -19.09
N GLY A 6 -16.00 -6.35 -18.84
CA GLY A 6 -16.54 -5.82 -17.60
C GLY A 6 -18.06 -6.02 -17.50
N VAL A 7 -18.52 -6.57 -16.39
CA VAL A 7 -19.93 -6.83 -16.09
C VAL A 7 -20.29 -6.15 -14.77
N GLY A 8 -21.23 -5.19 -14.81
CA GLY A 8 -21.77 -4.53 -13.62
C GLY A 8 -22.84 -5.34 -12.90
N ALA A 9 -23.40 -4.77 -11.84
CA ALA A 9 -24.51 -5.37 -11.09
C ALA A 9 -25.85 -5.37 -11.88
N ASP A 10 -25.92 -4.61 -12.96
CA ASP A 10 -26.95 -4.62 -14.00
C ASP A 10 -26.83 -5.80 -14.98
N GLY A 11 -25.75 -6.58 -14.89
CA GLY A 11 -25.56 -7.82 -15.63
C GLY A 11 -25.63 -7.63 -17.15
N TRP A 12 -26.21 -8.59 -17.85
CA TRP A 12 -26.36 -8.58 -19.31
C TRP A 12 -26.99 -7.30 -19.87
N ALA A 13 -27.99 -6.75 -19.17
CA ALA A 13 -28.71 -5.55 -19.62
C ALA A 13 -27.81 -4.31 -19.68
N GLY A 14 -26.78 -4.24 -18.82
CA GLY A 14 -25.80 -3.15 -18.79
C GLY A 14 -24.72 -3.21 -19.85
N LEU A 15 -24.53 -4.37 -20.50
CA LEU A 15 -23.45 -4.55 -21.46
C LEU A 15 -23.68 -3.79 -22.77
N SER A 16 -22.61 -3.18 -23.29
CA SER A 16 -22.57 -2.59 -24.63
C SER A 16 -22.74 -3.66 -25.72
N PRO A 17 -23.20 -3.31 -26.94
CA PRO A 17 -23.27 -4.26 -28.05
C PRO A 17 -21.95 -5.00 -28.29
N THR A 18 -20.82 -4.30 -28.33
CA THR A 18 -19.49 -4.93 -28.51
C THR A 18 -19.15 -5.92 -27.39
N SER A 19 -19.51 -5.61 -26.14
CA SER A 19 -19.33 -6.51 -25.01
C SER A 19 -20.22 -7.76 -25.12
N ARG A 20 -21.47 -7.59 -25.57
CA ARG A 20 -22.40 -8.70 -25.80
C ARG A 20 -21.92 -9.62 -26.91
N ASP A 21 -21.45 -9.05 -28.02
CA ASP A 21 -20.89 -9.80 -29.15
C ASP A 21 -19.69 -10.65 -28.72
N ALA A 22 -18.81 -10.11 -27.87
CA ALA A 22 -17.67 -10.85 -27.35
C ALA A 22 -18.09 -12.06 -26.47
N VAL A 23 -19.12 -11.90 -25.65
CA VAL A 23 -19.66 -12.98 -24.81
C VAL A 23 -20.40 -14.03 -25.65
N GLU A 24 -21.22 -13.62 -26.61
CA GLU A 24 -21.99 -14.52 -27.48
C GLU A 24 -21.12 -15.30 -28.46
N SER A 25 -20.05 -14.66 -28.95
CA SER A 25 -19.09 -15.28 -29.86
C SER A 25 -18.00 -16.08 -29.16
N ALA A 26 -17.94 -16.10 -27.83
CA ALA A 26 -16.95 -16.91 -27.12
C ALA A 26 -17.25 -18.40 -27.28
N ASP A 27 -16.20 -19.21 -27.43
CA ASP A 27 -16.28 -20.66 -27.32
C ASP A 27 -16.12 -21.08 -25.84
N VAL A 28 -15.43 -20.26 -25.03
CA VAL A 28 -15.22 -20.48 -23.60
C VAL A 28 -15.40 -19.17 -22.81
N LEU A 29 -16.22 -19.22 -21.76
CA LEU A 29 -16.43 -18.14 -20.80
C LEU A 29 -15.78 -18.48 -19.46
N PHE A 30 -14.95 -17.56 -18.96
CA PHE A 30 -14.35 -17.65 -17.62
C PHE A 30 -14.92 -16.57 -16.71
N GLY A 31 -15.14 -16.87 -15.42
CA GLY A 31 -15.65 -15.91 -14.46
C GLY A 31 -15.88 -16.52 -13.08
N SER A 32 -16.27 -15.70 -12.10
CA SER A 32 -16.89 -16.22 -10.88
C SER A 32 -18.30 -16.73 -11.19
N GLU A 33 -18.86 -17.59 -10.34
CA GLU A 33 -20.23 -18.11 -10.51
C GLU A 33 -21.24 -16.97 -10.73
N ARG A 34 -21.17 -15.93 -9.89
CA ARG A 34 -22.00 -14.72 -10.03
C ARG A 34 -21.88 -14.05 -11.40
N GLN A 35 -20.68 -13.96 -11.97
CA GLN A 35 -20.48 -13.33 -13.28
C GLN A 35 -21.03 -14.19 -14.40
N LEU A 36 -20.83 -15.50 -14.33
CA LEU A 36 -21.37 -16.45 -15.29
C LEU A 36 -22.90 -16.44 -15.26
N ASP A 37 -23.51 -16.37 -14.08
CA ASP A 37 -24.97 -16.30 -13.93
C ASP A 37 -25.56 -14.94 -14.39
N ALA A 38 -24.74 -13.88 -14.42
CA ALA A 38 -25.16 -12.55 -14.86
C ALA A 38 -25.28 -12.41 -16.40
N VAL A 39 -24.83 -13.40 -17.17
CA VAL A 39 -24.89 -13.42 -18.64
C VAL A 39 -25.76 -14.58 -19.14
N PRO A 40 -26.45 -14.44 -20.29
CA PRO A 40 -27.36 -15.47 -20.80
C PRO A 40 -26.62 -16.76 -21.16
N GLY A 41 -27.34 -17.89 -21.15
CA GLY A 41 -26.82 -19.16 -21.65
C GLY A 41 -26.45 -19.03 -23.13
N THR A 42 -25.20 -19.33 -23.46
CA THR A 42 -24.69 -19.41 -24.84
C THR A 42 -24.20 -20.84 -25.12
N ALA A 43 -23.75 -21.11 -26.33
CA ALA A 43 -23.08 -22.38 -26.66
C ALA A 43 -21.67 -22.49 -26.03
N ALA A 44 -21.17 -21.42 -25.40
CA ALA A 44 -19.85 -21.39 -24.81
C ALA A 44 -19.74 -22.32 -23.60
N ARG A 45 -18.59 -22.99 -23.46
CA ARG A 45 -18.25 -23.70 -22.22
C ARG A 45 -18.02 -22.69 -21.10
N ARG A 46 -18.71 -22.85 -19.97
CA ARG A 46 -18.56 -22.00 -18.78
C ARG A 46 -17.58 -22.62 -17.79
N ILE A 47 -16.58 -21.86 -17.37
CA ILE A 47 -15.53 -22.29 -16.45
C ILE A 47 -15.45 -21.30 -15.29
N ALA A 48 -15.83 -21.75 -14.11
CA ALA A 48 -15.65 -20.98 -12.89
C ALA A 48 -14.16 -20.89 -12.55
N TRP A 49 -13.74 -19.77 -11.95
CA TRP A 49 -12.35 -19.63 -11.49
C TRP A 49 -11.96 -20.71 -10.48
N PRO A 50 -10.75 -21.29 -10.59
CA PRO A 50 -10.25 -22.20 -9.57
C PRO A 50 -9.87 -21.44 -8.29
N THR A 51 -9.87 -22.15 -7.17
CA THR A 51 -9.40 -21.63 -5.88
C THR A 51 -8.20 -22.45 -5.43
N PRO A 52 -6.99 -21.88 -5.32
CA PRO A 52 -6.60 -20.49 -5.64
C PRO A 52 -6.45 -20.22 -7.14
N MET A 53 -6.82 -19.00 -7.57
CA MET A 53 -6.89 -18.65 -8.99
C MET A 53 -5.52 -18.51 -9.67
N LEU A 54 -4.64 -17.66 -9.11
CA LEU A 54 -3.39 -17.25 -9.78
C LEU A 54 -2.45 -18.41 -10.16
N PRO A 55 -2.20 -19.43 -9.31
CA PRO A 55 -1.29 -20.50 -9.65
C PRO A 55 -1.77 -21.37 -10.83
N ALA A 56 -3.08 -21.46 -11.05
CA ALA A 56 -3.69 -22.29 -12.09
C ALA A 56 -4.10 -21.49 -13.33
N LEU A 57 -4.07 -20.15 -13.27
CA LEU A 57 -4.67 -19.28 -14.29
C LEU A 57 -4.03 -19.45 -15.67
N THR A 58 -2.69 -19.48 -15.75
CA THR A 58 -1.99 -19.61 -17.04
C THR A 58 -2.26 -20.98 -17.68
N GLY A 59 -2.09 -22.06 -16.92
CA GLY A 59 -2.36 -23.42 -17.39
C GLY A 59 -3.80 -23.59 -17.88
N LEU A 60 -4.78 -23.05 -17.13
CA LEU A 60 -6.19 -23.10 -17.51
C LEU A 60 -6.48 -22.34 -18.81
N LEU A 61 -5.84 -21.19 -19.03
CA LEU A 61 -6.00 -20.41 -20.26
C LEU A 61 -5.32 -21.06 -21.46
N ASP A 62 -4.23 -21.80 -21.22
CA ASP A 62 -3.47 -22.55 -22.22
C ASP A 62 -4.19 -23.83 -22.67
N GLU A 63 -4.89 -24.51 -21.76
CA GLU A 63 -5.77 -25.66 -22.08
C GLU A 63 -6.85 -25.30 -23.12
N HIS A 64 -7.22 -24.03 -23.19
CA HIS A 64 -8.18 -23.49 -24.14
C HIS A 64 -7.53 -22.61 -25.21
N ALA A 65 -6.22 -22.75 -25.44
CA ALA A 65 -5.54 -22.08 -26.54
C ALA A 65 -6.18 -22.47 -27.89
N GLY A 66 -6.23 -21.51 -28.83
CA GLY A 66 -6.83 -21.71 -30.15
C GLY A 66 -8.36 -21.52 -30.20
N THR A 67 -9.05 -21.33 -29.08
CA THR A 67 -10.48 -20.98 -29.04
C THR A 67 -10.68 -19.47 -28.78
N ARG A 68 -11.90 -18.98 -29.08
CA ARG A 68 -12.35 -17.64 -28.70
C ARG A 68 -12.69 -17.65 -27.20
N ARG A 69 -11.82 -17.03 -26.42
CA ARG A 69 -11.91 -16.99 -24.95
C ARG A 69 -12.40 -15.61 -24.51
N CYS A 70 -13.42 -15.59 -23.68
CA CYS A 70 -13.90 -14.38 -23.02
C CYS A 70 -13.88 -14.57 -21.50
N VAL A 71 -13.28 -13.60 -20.82
CA VAL A 71 -13.17 -13.52 -19.37
C VAL A 71 -14.14 -12.45 -18.89
N LEU A 72 -15.03 -12.82 -17.98
CA LEU A 72 -15.92 -11.89 -17.30
C LEU A 72 -15.21 -11.29 -16.09
N ALA A 73 -15.29 -9.98 -15.95
CA ALA A 73 -14.73 -9.20 -14.85
C ALA A 73 -15.83 -8.39 -14.16
N SER A 74 -15.65 -8.06 -12.88
CA SER A 74 -16.62 -7.26 -12.12
C SER A 74 -16.37 -5.78 -12.36
N GLY A 75 -17.36 -5.04 -12.85
CA GLY A 75 -17.18 -3.63 -13.20
C GLY A 75 -16.08 -3.42 -14.24
N ASP A 76 -15.22 -2.42 -14.05
CA ASP A 76 -14.09 -2.15 -14.94
C ASP A 76 -12.97 -3.20 -14.77
N PRO A 77 -12.60 -3.98 -15.82
CA PRO A 77 -11.55 -4.98 -15.72
C PRO A 77 -10.17 -4.43 -15.33
N MET A 78 -9.90 -3.14 -15.56
CA MET A 78 -8.63 -2.48 -15.28
C MET A 78 -8.60 -1.75 -13.94
N PHE A 79 -9.71 -1.74 -13.20
CA PHE A 79 -9.81 -1.07 -11.91
C PHE A 79 -9.82 -2.08 -10.75
N HIS A 80 -8.63 -2.45 -10.27
CA HIS A 80 -8.44 -3.54 -9.30
C HIS A 80 -8.98 -4.91 -9.78
N GLY A 81 -9.22 -5.06 -11.09
CA GLY A 81 -9.84 -6.23 -11.70
C GLY A 81 -8.84 -7.24 -12.30
N ILE A 82 -9.39 -8.37 -12.78
CA ILE A 82 -8.64 -9.47 -13.40
C ILE A 82 -7.94 -9.07 -14.71
N GLY A 83 -8.39 -8.00 -15.39
CA GLY A 83 -7.75 -7.48 -16.60
C GLY A 83 -6.32 -7.03 -16.36
N VAL A 84 -6.04 -6.41 -15.20
CA VAL A 84 -4.68 -6.00 -14.80
C VAL A 84 -3.77 -7.23 -14.66
N THR A 85 -4.26 -8.26 -13.98
CA THR A 85 -3.54 -9.52 -13.77
C THR A 85 -3.25 -10.23 -15.10
N LEU A 86 -4.25 -10.35 -15.98
CA LEU A 86 -4.08 -11.00 -17.28
C LEU A 86 -3.10 -10.23 -18.17
N THR A 87 -3.21 -8.91 -18.20
CA THR A 87 -2.28 -8.05 -18.96
C THR A 87 -0.84 -8.23 -18.48
N ARG A 88 -0.62 -8.32 -17.16
CA ARG A 88 0.71 -8.56 -16.58
C ARG A 88 1.27 -9.95 -16.94
N LEU A 89 0.41 -10.98 -16.96
CA LEU A 89 0.84 -12.36 -17.19
C LEU A 89 1.04 -12.68 -18.68
N LEU A 90 0.21 -12.11 -19.56
CA LEU A 90 0.14 -12.49 -20.98
C LEU A 90 0.62 -11.39 -21.93
N GLY A 91 0.80 -10.16 -21.44
CA GLY A 91 1.10 -8.98 -22.25
C GLY A 91 -0.15 -8.27 -22.77
N ALA A 92 -0.04 -6.97 -23.05
CA ALA A 92 -1.15 -6.14 -23.51
C ALA A 92 -1.71 -6.60 -24.87
N ASP A 93 -0.85 -7.05 -25.78
CA ASP A 93 -1.28 -7.50 -27.12
C ASP A 93 -2.10 -8.81 -27.08
N ALA A 94 -1.99 -9.57 -26.00
CA ALA A 94 -2.75 -10.80 -25.80
C ALA A 94 -4.17 -10.56 -25.25
N VAL A 95 -4.46 -9.36 -24.74
CA VAL A 95 -5.68 -9.06 -23.97
C VAL A 95 -6.43 -7.88 -24.59
N ARG A 96 -7.69 -8.09 -24.97
CA ARG A 96 -8.60 -7.02 -25.39
C ARG A 96 -9.58 -6.72 -24.26
N VAL A 97 -9.43 -5.55 -23.63
CA VAL A 97 -10.31 -5.12 -22.55
C VAL A 97 -11.54 -4.40 -23.10
N LEU A 98 -12.72 -4.83 -22.68
CA LEU A 98 -14.02 -4.22 -22.97
C LEU A 98 -14.55 -3.63 -21.65
N PRO A 99 -14.34 -2.33 -21.40
CA PRO A 99 -14.58 -1.73 -20.10
C PRO A 99 -16.07 -1.58 -19.78
N HIS A 100 -16.35 -1.44 -18.49
CA HIS A 100 -17.66 -1.11 -17.92
C HIS A 100 -17.45 -0.04 -16.85
N PRO A 101 -18.43 0.85 -16.56
CA PRO A 101 -18.31 1.78 -15.44
C PRO A 101 -17.83 1.10 -14.15
N SER A 102 -16.75 1.63 -13.57
CA SER A 102 -16.20 1.11 -12.31
C SER A 102 -17.11 1.44 -11.13
N SER A 103 -17.00 0.66 -10.06
CA SER A 103 -17.74 0.93 -8.81
C SER A 103 -17.41 2.31 -8.23
N ALA A 104 -16.17 2.79 -8.40
CA ALA A 104 -15.79 4.15 -8.01
C ALA A 104 -16.49 5.22 -8.85
N SER A 105 -16.56 5.03 -10.18
CA SER A 105 -17.28 5.96 -11.07
C SER A 105 -18.77 6.03 -10.73
N LEU A 106 -19.39 4.88 -10.49
CA LEU A 106 -20.80 4.79 -10.09
C LEU A 106 -21.04 5.42 -8.71
N ALA A 107 -20.17 5.14 -7.73
CA ALA A 107 -20.28 5.72 -6.39
C ALA A 107 -20.15 7.26 -6.43
N CYS A 108 -19.14 7.78 -7.13
CA CYS A 108 -18.97 9.21 -7.35
C CYS A 108 -20.20 9.84 -8.01
N ALA A 109 -20.79 9.18 -9.01
CA ALA A 109 -22.00 9.67 -9.67
C ALA A 109 -23.22 9.76 -8.72
N ARG A 110 -23.35 8.83 -7.76
CA ARG A 110 -24.43 8.88 -6.75
C ARG A 110 -24.21 9.92 -5.65
N LEU A 111 -22.94 10.12 -5.28
CA LEU A 111 -22.56 11.04 -4.21
C LEU A 111 -22.32 12.47 -4.69
N GLY A 112 -22.28 12.70 -6.01
CA GLY A 112 -21.91 13.99 -6.59
C GLY A 112 -20.44 14.34 -6.34
N TRP A 113 -19.56 13.34 -6.25
CA TRP A 113 -18.13 13.54 -6.01
C TRP A 113 -17.36 13.55 -7.33
N ALA A 114 -16.38 14.44 -7.45
CA ALA A 114 -15.44 14.43 -8.58
C ALA A 114 -14.45 13.27 -8.41
N LEU A 115 -14.47 12.30 -9.33
CA LEU A 115 -13.66 11.08 -9.21
C LEU A 115 -12.16 11.36 -9.07
N HIS A 116 -11.63 12.38 -9.75
CA HIS A 116 -10.21 12.75 -9.69
C HIS A 116 -9.77 13.37 -8.35
N ASP A 117 -10.72 13.83 -7.52
CA ASP A 117 -10.46 14.40 -6.19
C ASP A 117 -10.60 13.36 -5.06
N VAL A 118 -11.05 12.15 -5.39
CA VAL A 118 -11.35 11.10 -4.44
C VAL A 118 -10.22 10.08 -4.41
N GLU A 119 -9.71 9.80 -3.21
CA GLU A 119 -8.77 8.70 -3.04
C GLU A 119 -9.52 7.38 -2.98
N VAL A 120 -9.13 6.41 -3.80
CA VAL A 120 -9.73 5.06 -3.78
C VAL A 120 -8.76 4.09 -3.12
N VAL A 121 -9.22 3.40 -2.08
CA VAL A 121 -8.49 2.35 -1.38
C VAL A 121 -9.20 1.03 -1.59
N SER A 122 -8.51 0.04 -2.14
CA SER A 122 -9.02 -1.32 -2.21
C SER A 122 -8.64 -2.10 -0.96
N LEU A 123 -9.62 -2.65 -0.25
CA LEU A 123 -9.39 -3.62 0.83
C LEU A 123 -9.51 -5.07 0.34
N VAL A 124 -9.79 -5.26 -0.94
CA VAL A 124 -9.87 -6.59 -1.53
C VAL A 124 -8.55 -7.35 -1.34
N ASN A 125 -8.57 -8.45 -0.59
CA ASN A 125 -7.41 -9.23 -0.12
C ASN A 125 -6.36 -8.42 0.66
N ARG A 126 -6.76 -7.37 1.41
CA ARG A 126 -5.85 -6.54 2.20
C ARG A 126 -6.40 -6.28 3.61
N PRO A 127 -5.52 -6.14 4.62
CA PRO A 127 -5.96 -5.77 5.97
C PRO A 127 -6.63 -4.41 5.99
N ILE A 128 -7.66 -4.27 6.84
CA ILE A 128 -8.49 -3.07 7.00
C ILE A 128 -7.65 -1.80 7.26
N GLU A 129 -6.53 -1.93 7.99
CA GLU A 129 -5.65 -0.83 8.38
C GLU A 129 -4.97 -0.16 7.20
N THR A 130 -4.94 -0.80 6.03
CA THR A 130 -4.43 -0.22 4.77
C THR A 130 -5.13 1.09 4.41
N VAL A 131 -6.36 1.32 4.90
CA VAL A 131 -7.09 2.58 4.69
C VAL A 131 -6.51 3.76 5.48
N LEU A 132 -5.83 3.50 6.61
CA LEU A 132 -5.47 4.55 7.59
C LEU A 132 -4.67 5.71 6.98
N PRO A 133 -3.68 5.50 6.09
CA PRO A 133 -2.95 6.63 5.52
C PRO A 133 -3.87 7.54 4.68
N ALA A 134 -4.93 7.03 4.07
CA ALA A 134 -5.88 7.82 3.24
C ALA A 134 -6.83 8.68 4.08
N LEU A 135 -6.98 8.36 5.37
CA LEU A 135 -7.84 9.08 6.30
C LEU A 135 -7.20 10.40 6.76
N THR A 136 -7.02 11.33 5.83
CA THR A 136 -6.53 12.69 6.10
C THR A 136 -7.66 13.71 6.12
N HIS A 137 -7.45 14.82 6.85
CA HIS A 137 -8.51 15.79 7.15
C HIS A 137 -9.23 16.29 5.88
N ARG A 138 -10.57 16.29 5.91
CA ARG A 138 -11.46 16.75 4.82
C ARG A 138 -11.31 15.99 3.49
N ARG A 139 -10.67 14.83 3.48
CA ARG A 139 -10.63 13.99 2.28
C ARG A 139 -11.92 13.21 2.10
N ARG A 140 -12.22 12.95 0.83
CA ARG A 140 -13.20 11.97 0.38
C ARG A 140 -12.45 10.70 0.00
N VAL A 141 -12.86 9.59 0.58
CA VAL A 141 -12.25 8.28 0.35
C VAL A 141 -13.33 7.30 -0.06
N LEU A 142 -13.10 6.58 -1.16
CA LEU A 142 -13.88 5.38 -1.48
C LEU A 142 -13.08 4.16 -1.11
N VAL A 143 -13.69 3.27 -0.35
CA VAL A 143 -13.11 2.00 0.05
C VAL A 143 -13.84 0.89 -0.67
N LEU A 144 -13.11 0.16 -1.52
CA LEU A 144 -13.63 -1.04 -2.18
C LEU A 144 -13.63 -2.17 -1.16
N ALA A 145 -14.82 -2.65 -0.81
CA ALA A 145 -14.97 -3.65 0.24
C ALA A 145 -14.54 -5.04 -0.22
N GLU A 146 -14.05 -5.85 0.72
CA GLU A 146 -13.81 -7.27 0.50
C GLU A 146 -15.13 -8.04 0.52
N ASN A 147 -16.03 -7.69 1.45
CA ASN A 147 -17.23 -8.45 1.77
C ASN A 147 -18.26 -7.61 2.55
N GLU A 148 -19.32 -8.26 3.03
CA GLU A 148 -20.40 -7.66 3.82
C GLU A 148 -19.96 -7.12 5.20
N SER A 149 -18.89 -7.65 5.81
CA SER A 149 -18.42 -7.22 7.14
C SER A 149 -17.55 -5.97 7.09
N THR A 150 -17.01 -5.63 5.91
CA THR A 150 -16.04 -4.53 5.73
C THR A 150 -16.57 -3.20 6.26
N ALA A 151 -17.86 -2.89 6.08
CA ALA A 151 -18.45 -1.64 6.59
C ALA A 151 -18.43 -1.56 8.13
N ALA A 152 -18.77 -2.65 8.81
CA ALA A 152 -18.76 -2.71 10.29
C ALA A 152 -17.33 -2.68 10.84
N GLU A 153 -16.38 -3.33 10.16
CA GLU A 153 -14.96 -3.31 10.52
C GLU A 153 -14.36 -1.91 10.33
N LEU A 154 -14.64 -1.23 9.22
CA LEU A 154 -14.25 0.16 8.99
C LEU A 154 -14.82 1.09 10.05
N ALA A 155 -16.09 0.95 10.39
CA ALA A 155 -16.72 1.75 11.42
C ALA A 155 -16.03 1.58 12.78
N THR A 156 -15.71 0.33 13.15
CA THR A 156 -14.97 0.00 14.37
C THR A 156 -13.58 0.63 14.36
N LEU A 157 -12.86 0.54 13.23
CA LEU A 157 -11.55 1.16 13.05
C LEU A 157 -11.64 2.68 13.21
N LEU A 158 -12.61 3.35 12.57
CA LEU A 158 -12.79 4.80 12.66
C LEU A 158 -13.08 5.26 14.09
N LEU A 159 -13.91 4.53 14.85
CA LEU A 159 -14.16 4.84 16.27
C LEU A 159 -12.90 4.69 17.12
N SER A 160 -12.10 3.66 16.89
CA SER A 160 -10.83 3.45 17.61
C SER A 160 -9.77 4.53 17.34
N ARG A 161 -9.97 5.37 16.32
CA ARG A 161 -9.04 6.41 15.87
C ARG A 161 -9.58 7.83 16.06
N ASP A 162 -10.63 8.01 16.85
CA ASP A 162 -11.29 9.31 17.07
C ASP A 162 -11.84 9.94 15.77
N LEU A 163 -12.18 9.10 14.78
CA LEU A 163 -12.74 9.50 13.49
C LEU A 163 -14.25 9.21 13.38
N GLY A 164 -14.92 8.91 14.51
CA GLY A 164 -16.36 8.61 14.56
C GLY A 164 -17.28 9.75 14.10
N SER A 165 -16.75 10.98 14.03
CA SER A 165 -17.47 12.14 13.51
C SER A 165 -17.52 12.20 11.97
N SER A 166 -16.79 11.32 11.28
CA SER A 166 -16.78 11.22 9.81
C SER A 166 -18.17 10.87 9.27
N ALA A 167 -18.48 11.34 8.06
CA ALA A 167 -19.67 10.85 7.36
C ALA A 167 -19.33 9.54 6.66
N MET A 168 -20.20 8.53 6.81
CA MET A 168 -20.01 7.20 6.22
C MET A 168 -21.26 6.76 5.49
N SER A 169 -21.11 6.48 4.20
CA SER A 169 -22.16 5.89 3.36
C SER A 169 -21.71 4.55 2.82
N VAL A 170 -22.64 3.61 2.70
CA VAL A 170 -22.41 2.31 2.05
C VAL A 170 -23.30 2.25 0.81
N LEU A 171 -22.67 1.95 -0.32
CA LEU A 171 -23.30 1.87 -1.62
C LEU A 171 -23.20 0.43 -2.12
N GLU A 172 -24.34 -0.20 -2.30
CA GLU A 172 -24.48 -1.63 -2.56
C GLU A 172 -25.05 -1.84 -3.95
N GLN A 173 -24.59 -2.89 -4.64
CA GLN A 173 -25.14 -3.32 -5.95
C GLN A 173 -25.25 -2.18 -6.98
N LEU A 174 -24.27 -1.27 -6.97
CA LEU A 174 -24.25 -0.06 -7.79
C LEU A 174 -24.45 -0.36 -9.28
N GLY A 175 -25.35 0.40 -9.91
CA GLY A 175 -25.78 0.23 -11.30
C GLY A 175 -26.87 -0.83 -11.50
N GLY A 176 -27.04 -1.75 -10.56
CA GLY A 176 -27.98 -2.87 -10.67
C GLY A 176 -29.39 -2.60 -10.15
N PRO A 177 -30.33 -3.54 -10.36
CA PRO A 177 -31.72 -3.40 -9.91
C PRO A 177 -31.89 -3.47 -8.38
N ARG A 178 -30.87 -3.96 -7.67
CA ARG A 178 -30.82 -4.03 -6.20
C ARG A 178 -29.99 -2.89 -5.59
N GLU A 179 -29.69 -1.85 -6.36
CA GLU A 179 -28.88 -0.72 -5.89
C GLU A 179 -29.47 -0.12 -4.61
N ARG A 180 -28.63 0.04 -3.59
CA ARG A 180 -29.00 0.64 -2.31
C ARG A 180 -27.89 1.55 -1.83
N VAL A 181 -28.25 2.78 -1.44
CA VAL A 181 -27.32 3.76 -0.86
C VAL A 181 -27.85 4.14 0.51
N ARG A 182 -27.02 3.94 1.54
CA ARG A 182 -27.35 4.28 2.93
C ARG A 182 -26.27 5.18 3.50
N ALA A 183 -26.68 6.28 4.10
CA ALA A 183 -25.82 7.15 4.89
C ALA A 183 -26.26 7.05 6.35
N LEU A 184 -25.37 6.62 7.22
CA LEU A 184 -25.63 6.47 8.66
C LEU A 184 -24.43 7.02 9.45
N PRO A 185 -24.62 7.40 10.73
CA PRO A 185 -23.52 7.65 11.64
C PRO A 185 -22.55 6.47 11.70
N VAL A 186 -21.26 6.73 11.91
CA VAL A 186 -20.23 5.67 12.03
C VAL A 186 -20.58 4.69 13.16
N THR A 187 -21.14 5.18 14.27
CA THR A 187 -21.59 4.34 15.40
C THR A 187 -22.59 3.26 15.00
N ASP A 188 -23.45 3.56 14.04
CA ASP A 188 -24.56 2.68 13.67
C ASP A 188 -24.06 1.57 12.73
N TRP A 189 -23.03 1.88 11.91
CA TRP A 189 -22.40 0.92 11.01
C TRP A 189 -21.71 -0.23 11.74
N VAL A 190 -21.24 -0.06 12.98
CA VAL A 190 -20.64 -1.13 13.80
C VAL A 190 -21.60 -2.32 13.97
N HIS A 191 -22.89 -2.03 14.05
CA HIS A 191 -23.94 -3.02 14.28
C HIS A 191 -24.66 -3.44 12.99
N ALA A 192 -24.27 -2.92 11.83
CA ALA A 192 -24.85 -3.32 10.57
C ALA A 192 -24.56 -4.79 10.26
N ARG A 193 -25.60 -5.53 9.90
CA ARG A 193 -25.54 -6.96 9.49
C ARG A 193 -26.22 -7.24 8.16
N ASP A 194 -27.06 -6.32 7.70
CA ASP A 194 -27.67 -6.34 6.36
C ASP A 194 -26.85 -5.43 5.45
N VAL A 195 -25.74 -5.94 4.93
CA VAL A 195 -24.92 -5.30 3.90
C VAL A 195 -24.64 -6.34 2.82
N ASP A 196 -24.84 -5.99 1.55
CA ASP A 196 -24.52 -6.87 0.43
C ASP A 196 -22.99 -6.94 0.21
N SER A 197 -22.46 -8.10 -0.17
CA SER A 197 -21.02 -8.28 -0.41
C SER A 197 -20.49 -7.44 -1.58
N LEU A 198 -21.34 -7.02 -2.52
CA LEU A 198 -21.02 -6.00 -3.51
C LEU A 198 -21.28 -4.60 -2.97
N ASN A 199 -20.37 -4.12 -2.13
CA ASN A 199 -20.47 -2.78 -1.56
C ASN A 199 -19.19 -1.94 -1.75
N VAL A 200 -19.39 -0.62 -1.74
CA VAL A 200 -18.34 0.40 -1.64
C VAL A 200 -18.68 1.28 -0.45
N VAL A 201 -17.69 1.53 0.40
CA VAL A 201 -17.83 2.45 1.53
C VAL A 201 -17.28 3.81 1.15
N ALA A 202 -18.08 4.85 1.31
CA ALA A 202 -17.72 6.22 1.05
C ALA A 202 -17.55 6.99 2.36
N LEU A 203 -16.40 7.64 2.54
CA LEU A 203 -16.04 8.39 3.73
C LEU A 203 -15.79 9.86 3.40
N GLU A 204 -16.39 10.77 4.17
CA GLU A 204 -15.92 12.15 4.29
C GLU A 204 -15.25 12.31 5.65
N VAL A 205 -13.92 12.35 5.64
CA VAL A 205 -13.10 12.20 6.84
C VAL A 205 -13.15 13.45 7.70
N ARG A 206 -13.53 13.26 8.98
CA ARG A 206 -13.63 14.31 10.00
C ARG A 206 -13.00 13.83 11.30
N GLY A 207 -12.45 14.77 12.08
CA GLY A 207 -11.76 14.48 13.34
C GLY A 207 -10.25 14.72 13.26
N HIS A 208 -9.53 14.18 14.24
CA HIS A 208 -8.07 14.27 14.33
C HIS A 208 -7.42 13.22 13.41
N THR A 209 -6.68 13.67 12.41
CA THR A 209 -6.05 12.80 11.41
C THR A 209 -4.54 12.85 11.50
N VAL A 210 -3.89 11.73 11.18
CA VAL A 210 -2.43 11.64 11.11
C VAL A 210 -1.97 11.98 9.68
N SER A 211 -1.10 12.99 9.54
CA SER A 211 -0.54 13.40 8.24
C SER A 211 0.25 12.27 7.57
N ARG A 212 0.30 12.25 6.23
CA ARG A 212 1.26 11.42 5.46
C ARG A 212 2.65 12.03 5.40
N ALA A 213 2.80 13.31 5.75
CA ALA A 213 4.09 13.97 5.75
C ALA A 213 5.04 13.31 6.78
N PRO A 214 6.33 13.17 6.44
CA PRO A 214 7.33 12.69 7.38
C PRO A 214 7.39 13.49 8.68
N GLY A 215 7.84 12.83 9.76
CA GLY A 215 7.95 13.38 11.10
C GLY A 215 6.66 13.26 11.88
N LEU A 216 6.10 12.05 11.97
CA LEU A 216 5.02 11.74 12.90
C LEU A 216 5.47 11.95 14.35
N ASP A 217 4.50 12.08 15.26
CA ASP A 217 4.80 12.16 16.69
C ASP A 217 5.47 10.85 17.17
N ASP A 218 6.49 10.97 18.00
CA ASP A 218 7.21 9.82 18.56
C ASP A 218 6.29 8.96 19.44
N ALA A 219 5.25 9.54 20.05
CA ALA A 219 4.27 8.82 20.87
C ALA A 219 3.38 7.85 20.09
N LEU A 220 3.36 7.93 18.75
CA LEU A 220 2.60 7.00 17.91
C LEU A 220 3.32 5.66 17.71
N TYR A 221 4.57 5.53 18.17
CA TYR A 221 5.36 4.32 18.06
C TYR A 221 5.47 3.62 19.41
N MET A 222 5.11 2.34 19.43
CA MET A 222 5.45 1.46 20.53
C MET A 222 6.95 1.09 20.45
N GLY A 223 7.57 0.80 21.60
CA GLY A 223 8.92 0.25 21.67
C GLY A 223 9.69 0.62 22.93
N ASP A 224 10.97 0.27 22.95
CA ASP A 224 11.94 0.47 24.04
C ASP A 224 12.65 1.84 23.97
N GLY A 225 12.12 2.78 23.17
CA GLY A 225 12.71 4.09 22.94
C GLY A 225 13.75 4.14 21.81
N GLN A 226 14.13 2.99 21.22
CA GLN A 226 14.97 2.94 20.02
C GLN A 226 14.16 3.36 18.79
N LEU A 227 14.21 4.67 18.55
CA LEU A 227 13.42 5.39 17.56
C LEU A 227 14.24 6.56 17.04
N THR A 228 14.36 6.67 15.73
CA THR A 228 14.84 7.91 15.10
C THR A 228 13.83 9.01 15.43
N LYS A 229 14.21 9.99 16.25
CA LYS A 229 13.30 11.03 16.76
C LYS A 229 12.70 11.85 15.64
N ARG A 230 11.45 12.29 15.83
CA ARG A 230 10.62 13.05 14.87
C ARG A 230 11.37 13.95 13.89
N GLU A 231 12.17 14.90 14.40
CA GLU A 231 12.86 15.90 13.58
C GLU A 231 13.96 15.27 12.71
N VAL A 232 14.75 14.36 13.30
CA VAL A 232 15.78 13.60 12.58
C VAL A 232 15.12 12.66 11.57
N ARG A 233 14.00 12.03 11.92
CA ARG A 233 13.22 11.15 11.03
C ARG A 233 12.69 11.90 9.82
N ALA A 234 12.12 13.09 10.01
CA ALA A 234 11.68 13.94 8.91
C ALA A 234 12.84 14.32 7.96
N LEU A 235 13.99 14.72 8.52
CA LEU A 235 15.19 15.04 7.72
C LEU A 235 15.77 13.80 7.02
N THR A 236 15.68 12.63 7.64
CA THR A 236 16.12 11.36 7.05
C THR A 236 15.25 10.96 5.87
N LEU A 237 13.92 11.07 5.99
CA LEU A 237 13.02 10.78 4.88
C LEU A 237 13.12 11.81 3.75
N SER A 238 13.41 13.07 4.09
CA SER A 238 13.76 14.09 3.10
C SER A 238 15.01 13.71 2.31
N ALA A 239 16.05 13.19 2.98
CA ALA A 239 17.27 12.71 2.32
C ALA A 239 17.05 11.42 1.51
N LEU A 240 16.18 10.52 1.97
CA LEU A 240 15.81 9.28 1.27
C LEU A 240 14.93 9.55 0.03
N ALA A 241 14.14 10.62 0.06
CA ALA A 241 13.30 11.11 -1.05
C ALA A 241 12.43 10.02 -1.72
N PRO A 242 11.45 9.43 -1.00
CA PRO A 242 10.59 8.40 -1.55
C PRO A 242 9.81 8.86 -2.78
N SER A 243 9.81 8.02 -3.80
CA SER A 243 9.00 8.16 -5.01
C SER A 243 8.04 6.97 -5.16
N PRO A 244 6.87 7.18 -5.80
CA PRO A 244 5.90 6.11 -6.06
C PRO A 244 6.53 4.88 -6.73
N GLY A 245 6.34 3.71 -6.12
CA GLY A 245 6.79 2.42 -6.67
C GLY A 245 8.13 1.94 -6.11
N GLU A 246 8.84 2.80 -5.37
CA GLU A 246 10.16 2.48 -4.85
C GLU A 246 10.13 1.59 -3.59
N ARG A 247 11.19 0.82 -3.42
CA ARG A 247 11.46 -0.05 -2.29
C ARG A 247 12.58 0.49 -1.41
N LEU A 248 12.32 0.56 -0.12
CA LEU A 248 13.31 0.85 0.91
C LEU A 248 13.79 -0.44 1.60
N TRP A 249 15.10 -0.54 1.84
CA TRP A 249 15.65 -1.38 2.89
C TRP A 249 15.91 -0.54 4.14
N ASP A 250 15.32 -0.91 5.27
CA ASP A 250 15.52 -0.25 6.58
C ASP A 250 16.36 -1.17 7.48
N VAL A 251 17.66 -0.92 7.53
CA VAL A 251 18.63 -1.75 8.25
C VAL A 251 18.81 -1.22 9.68
N GLY A 252 18.56 -2.10 10.66
CA GLY A 252 18.52 -1.70 12.07
C GLY A 252 17.19 -1.06 12.44
N GLY A 253 16.10 -1.70 12.03
CA GLY A 253 14.75 -1.11 12.02
C GLY A 253 14.26 -0.57 13.37
N GLY A 254 14.69 -1.14 14.51
CA GLY A 254 14.29 -0.65 15.82
C GLY A 254 12.77 -0.74 16.02
N SER A 255 12.10 0.41 15.99
CA SER A 255 10.62 0.53 16.04
C SER A 255 9.96 0.56 14.65
N GLY A 256 10.74 0.56 13.57
CA GLY A 256 10.29 0.54 12.18
C GLY A 256 9.95 1.92 11.61
N SER A 257 10.30 2.99 12.32
CA SER A 257 9.78 4.32 12.01
C SER A 257 10.16 4.86 10.63
N ILE A 258 11.34 4.54 10.11
CA ILE A 258 11.75 4.97 8.76
C ILE A 258 10.99 4.18 7.71
N ALA A 259 10.98 2.84 7.78
CA ALA A 259 10.20 1.99 6.87
C ALA A 259 8.71 2.33 6.86
N ILE A 260 8.13 2.56 8.04
CA ILE A 260 6.70 2.86 8.17
C ILE A 260 6.36 4.19 7.50
N GLU A 261 7.08 5.26 7.83
CA GLU A 261 6.80 6.56 7.23
C GLU A 261 7.14 6.62 5.74
N TRP A 262 8.17 5.89 5.28
CA TRP A 262 8.45 5.69 3.86
C TRP A 262 7.22 5.13 3.13
N MET A 263 6.65 4.03 3.62
CA MET A 263 5.48 3.40 3.01
C MET A 263 4.21 4.26 3.09
N ARG A 264 4.13 5.18 4.06
CA ARG A 264 2.99 6.12 4.19
C ARG A 264 3.04 7.27 3.19
N THR A 265 4.18 7.52 2.54
CA THR A 265 4.30 8.62 1.56
C THR A 265 3.48 8.36 0.30
N HIS A 266 3.42 7.11 -0.17
CA HIS A 266 2.63 6.72 -1.33
C HIS A 266 2.22 5.24 -1.27
N PRO A 267 1.00 4.85 -1.68
CA PRO A 267 0.52 3.46 -1.63
C PRO A 267 1.33 2.44 -2.44
N ALA A 268 2.13 2.91 -3.40
CA ALA A 268 3.02 2.08 -4.23
C ALA A 268 4.42 1.88 -3.60
N CYS A 269 4.76 2.63 -2.55
CA CYS A 269 6.03 2.44 -1.86
C CYS A 269 6.00 1.14 -1.05
N SER A 270 7.12 0.41 -1.04
CA SER A 270 7.31 -0.79 -0.24
C SER A 270 8.56 -0.67 0.62
N ALA A 271 8.65 -1.46 1.69
CA ALA A 271 9.86 -1.51 2.49
C ALA A 271 10.09 -2.91 3.08
N ILE A 272 11.36 -3.20 3.35
CA ILE A 272 11.82 -4.37 4.07
C ILE A 272 12.67 -3.88 5.25
N ALA A 273 12.22 -4.14 6.46
CA ALA A 273 12.97 -3.86 7.67
C ALA A 273 13.82 -5.09 8.06
N PHE A 274 15.09 -4.85 8.38
CA PHE A 274 16.03 -5.86 8.86
C PHE A 274 16.32 -5.60 10.33
N GLU A 275 15.87 -6.50 11.20
CA GLU A 275 16.00 -6.38 12.64
C GLU A 275 16.40 -7.73 13.24
N ARG A 276 17.38 -7.69 14.13
CA ARG A 276 17.96 -8.91 14.72
C ARG A 276 17.26 -9.33 16.01
N VAL A 277 16.65 -8.37 16.71
CA VAL A 277 16.00 -8.61 18.00
C VAL A 277 14.53 -8.94 17.77
N GLU A 278 14.13 -10.17 18.07
CA GLU A 278 12.78 -10.66 17.78
C GLU A 278 11.66 -9.81 18.42
N SER A 279 11.85 -9.31 19.65
CA SER A 279 10.89 -8.42 20.30
C SER A 279 10.71 -7.09 19.57
N ARG A 280 11.77 -6.58 18.93
CA ARG A 280 11.70 -5.39 18.07
C ARG A 280 11.07 -5.71 16.73
N SER A 281 11.38 -6.87 16.13
CA SER A 281 10.69 -7.35 14.93
C SER A 281 9.17 -7.43 15.13
N ALA A 282 8.72 -7.94 16.29
CA ALA A 282 7.30 -7.93 16.66
C ALA A 282 6.76 -6.50 16.83
N THR A 283 7.53 -5.60 17.46
CA THR A 283 7.17 -4.18 17.62
C THR A 283 7.01 -3.47 16.27
N ILE A 284 7.90 -3.72 15.31
CA ILE A 284 7.82 -3.18 13.95
C ILE A 284 6.51 -3.61 13.30
N ARG A 285 6.14 -4.89 13.39
CA ARG A 285 4.87 -5.40 12.83
C ARG A 285 3.65 -4.73 13.47
N THR A 286 3.65 -4.60 14.80
CA THR A 286 2.57 -3.91 15.53
C THR A 286 2.46 -2.45 15.11
N ASN A 287 3.57 -1.71 15.05
CA ASN A 287 3.58 -0.32 14.61
C ASN A 287 3.14 -0.18 13.14
N ALA A 288 3.55 -1.10 12.27
CA ALA A 288 3.18 -1.10 10.85
C ALA A 288 1.67 -1.24 10.66
N VAL A 289 1.02 -2.17 11.37
CA VAL A 289 -0.44 -2.29 11.38
C VAL A 289 -1.07 -1.03 11.96
N ALA A 290 -0.59 -0.57 13.12
CA ALA A 290 -1.15 0.59 13.81
C ALA A 290 -1.04 1.90 13.00
N LEU A 291 -0.06 2.02 12.10
CA LEU A 291 0.18 3.20 11.27
C LEU A 291 -0.21 3.03 9.80
N GLY A 292 -0.85 1.90 9.47
CA GLY A 292 -1.54 1.70 8.20
C GLY A 292 -0.69 1.19 7.05
N VAL A 293 0.41 0.49 7.35
CA VAL A 293 1.33 -0.13 6.38
C VAL A 293 1.57 -1.61 6.70
N PRO A 294 0.50 -2.42 6.84
CA PRO A 294 0.60 -3.81 7.29
C PRO A 294 1.39 -4.72 6.33
N SER A 295 1.66 -4.27 5.10
CA SER A 295 2.51 -4.95 4.12
C SER A 295 4.01 -4.79 4.37
N LEU A 296 4.44 -4.06 5.40
CA LEU A 296 5.85 -3.95 5.78
C LEU A 296 6.43 -5.34 6.09
N VAL A 297 7.42 -5.74 5.31
CA VAL A 297 8.12 -7.01 5.51
C VAL A 297 9.19 -6.81 6.57
N VAL A 298 9.24 -7.71 7.56
CA VAL A 298 10.32 -7.75 8.56
C VAL A 298 11.10 -9.05 8.40
N ARG A 299 12.42 -8.91 8.21
CA ARG A 299 13.41 -9.99 8.09
C ARG A 299 14.39 -9.94 9.26
N GLY A 300 15.23 -10.98 9.35
CA GLY A 300 16.23 -11.10 10.40
C GLY A 300 17.41 -10.13 10.27
N ALA A 301 18.52 -10.48 10.92
CA ALA A 301 19.71 -9.64 10.99
C ALA A 301 20.38 -9.43 9.63
N ALA A 302 20.82 -8.19 9.38
CA ALA A 302 21.81 -7.89 8.35
C ALA A 302 23.23 -8.28 8.83
N PRO A 303 24.15 -8.68 7.93
CA PRO A 303 23.97 -8.76 6.48
C PRO A 303 23.27 -10.04 5.99
N ASP A 304 23.22 -11.11 6.80
CA ASP A 304 22.78 -12.44 6.37
C ASP A 304 21.38 -12.46 5.73
N SER A 305 20.44 -11.69 6.31
CA SER A 305 19.05 -11.66 5.85
C SER A 305 18.81 -10.76 4.62
N LEU A 306 19.83 -10.01 4.19
CA LEU A 306 19.77 -9.21 2.94
C LEU A 306 19.74 -10.12 1.72
N SER A 307 20.35 -11.30 1.80
CA SER A 307 20.36 -12.28 0.72
C SER A 307 18.94 -12.74 0.36
N GLY A 308 18.63 -12.80 -0.94
CA GLY A 308 17.29 -13.13 -1.46
C GLY A 308 16.22 -12.09 -1.13
N ALA A 309 16.59 -10.90 -0.65
CA ALA A 309 15.69 -9.77 -0.60
C ALA A 309 15.57 -9.15 -2.01
N PRO A 310 14.36 -8.79 -2.45
CA PRO A 310 14.19 -8.00 -3.65
C PRO A 310 15.01 -6.71 -3.59
N GLU A 311 15.58 -6.31 -4.73
CA GLU A 311 16.46 -5.15 -4.86
C GLU A 311 15.81 -3.88 -4.28
N PRO A 312 16.58 -3.04 -3.56
CA PRO A 312 16.13 -1.75 -3.07
C PRO A 312 16.37 -0.62 -4.08
N ASP A 313 15.52 0.39 -4.06
CA ASP A 313 15.79 1.69 -4.69
C ASP A 313 16.48 2.66 -3.72
N ALA A 314 16.25 2.46 -2.42
CA ALA A 314 16.90 3.19 -1.35
C ALA A 314 17.25 2.26 -0.17
N VAL A 315 18.34 2.58 0.52
CA VAL A 315 18.76 1.93 1.75
C VAL A 315 18.89 2.97 2.85
N PHE A 316 18.25 2.72 3.98
CA PHE A 316 18.52 3.40 5.23
C PHE A 316 19.33 2.49 6.15
N VAL A 317 20.42 3.01 6.72
CA VAL A 317 21.21 2.31 7.75
C VAL A 317 21.15 3.11 9.05
N GLY A 318 20.43 2.57 10.02
CA GLY A 318 20.36 3.11 11.37
C GLY A 318 21.28 2.34 12.32
N GLY A 319 20.68 1.59 13.24
CA GLY A 319 21.41 0.78 14.20
C GLY A 319 22.21 -0.35 13.54
N GLY A 320 23.42 -0.62 14.03
CA GLY A 320 24.23 -1.75 13.56
C GLY A 320 25.06 -1.49 12.30
N ALA A 321 25.19 -0.23 11.85
CA ALA A 321 26.09 0.15 10.74
C ALA A 321 27.53 -0.36 10.92
N THR A 322 28.00 -0.45 12.16
CA THR A 322 29.35 -0.92 12.53
C THR A 322 29.51 -2.44 12.53
N GLN A 323 28.44 -3.21 12.27
CA GLN A 323 28.57 -4.65 12.10
C GLN A 323 29.33 -4.94 10.80
N PRO A 324 30.37 -5.79 10.85
CA PRO A 324 31.18 -6.09 9.68
C PRO A 324 30.33 -6.56 8.49
N GLY A 325 30.57 -5.99 7.30
CA GLY A 325 29.92 -6.36 6.05
C GLY A 325 28.51 -5.79 5.84
N VAL A 326 27.89 -5.13 6.83
CA VAL A 326 26.55 -4.54 6.64
C VAL A 326 26.59 -3.42 5.60
N MET A 327 27.50 -2.46 5.75
CA MET A 327 27.60 -1.34 4.81
C MET A 327 27.97 -1.80 3.41
N ASP A 328 28.91 -2.74 3.29
CA ASP A 328 29.33 -3.32 2.01
C ASP A 328 28.16 -4.04 1.32
N ALA A 329 27.46 -4.92 2.03
CA ALA A 329 26.32 -5.66 1.47
C ALA A 329 25.16 -4.73 1.06
N CYS A 330 24.92 -3.66 1.82
CA CYS A 330 23.94 -2.63 1.46
C CYS A 330 24.36 -1.87 0.20
N TRP A 331 25.63 -1.50 0.11
CA TRP A 331 26.18 -0.80 -1.05
C TRP A 331 26.14 -1.67 -2.29
N ASP A 332 26.51 -2.95 -2.19
CA ASP A 332 26.54 -3.88 -3.30
C ASP A 332 25.14 -4.20 -3.84
N ALA A 333 24.15 -4.34 -2.96
CA ALA A 333 22.77 -4.61 -3.34
C ALA A 333 22.05 -3.40 -3.96
N LEU A 334 22.52 -2.18 -3.70
CA LEU A 334 21.92 -0.96 -4.22
C LEU A 334 22.25 -0.81 -5.72
N PRO A 335 21.27 -0.67 -6.62
CA PRO A 335 21.52 -0.37 -8.03
C PRO A 335 22.10 1.04 -8.23
N GLU A 336 22.60 1.30 -9.43
CA GLU A 336 23.01 2.66 -9.83
C GLU A 336 21.81 3.61 -9.83
N GLY A 337 22.05 4.85 -9.41
CA GLY A 337 20.99 5.83 -9.11
C GLY A 337 20.27 5.60 -7.77
N GLY A 338 20.50 4.45 -7.12
CA GLY A 338 19.97 4.14 -5.81
C GLY A 338 20.54 5.05 -4.72
N ARG A 339 19.78 5.25 -3.64
CA ARG A 339 20.13 6.18 -2.55
C ARG A 339 20.48 5.45 -1.27
N LEU A 340 21.59 5.82 -0.63
CA LEU A 340 21.93 5.32 0.70
C LEU A 340 21.96 6.48 1.69
N VAL A 341 21.23 6.35 2.79
CA VAL A 341 21.26 7.29 3.92
C VAL A 341 21.60 6.54 5.19
N ALA A 342 22.59 7.00 5.93
CA ALA A 342 23.00 6.40 7.19
C ALA A 342 23.04 7.45 8.31
N ASN A 343 22.53 7.09 9.49
CA ASN A 343 22.53 7.94 10.67
C ASN A 343 23.39 7.31 11.78
N ALA A 344 24.30 8.09 12.35
CA ALA A 344 25.19 7.71 13.43
C ALA A 344 25.02 8.62 14.66
N VAL A 345 25.16 8.04 15.85
CA VAL A 345 25.09 8.75 17.15
C VAL A 345 26.29 8.46 18.06
N THR A 346 27.09 7.44 17.74
CA THR A 346 28.30 7.08 18.51
C THR A 346 29.55 7.47 17.74
N ALA A 347 30.66 7.72 18.44
CA ALA A 347 31.91 8.09 17.78
C ALA A 347 32.40 7.03 16.79
N GLU A 348 32.19 5.74 17.07
CA GLU A 348 32.56 4.63 16.19
C GLU A 348 31.73 4.62 14.90
N SER A 349 30.42 4.83 15.02
CA SER A 349 29.54 4.92 13.85
C SER A 349 29.80 6.21 13.05
N GLU A 350 30.12 7.33 13.71
CA GLU A 350 30.53 8.56 13.05
C GLU A 350 31.84 8.39 12.27
N SER A 351 32.84 7.74 12.87
CA SER A 351 34.11 7.42 12.22
C SER A 351 33.91 6.58 10.96
N LEU A 352 33.04 5.57 11.03
CA LEU A 352 32.66 4.77 9.87
C LEU A 352 32.02 5.62 8.77
N LEU A 353 31.05 6.48 9.10
CA LEU A 353 30.41 7.34 8.08
C LEU A 353 31.40 8.32 7.44
N LEU A 354 32.38 8.82 8.19
CA LEU A 354 33.45 9.67 7.64
C LEU A 354 34.33 8.90 6.64
N GLN A 355 34.65 7.63 6.93
CA GLN A 355 35.39 6.77 6.01
C GLN A 355 34.61 6.52 4.71
N TRP A 356 33.34 6.15 4.82
CA TRP A 356 32.47 5.93 3.65
C TRP A 356 32.27 7.20 2.83
N TYR A 357 32.06 8.34 3.49
CA TYR A 357 32.02 9.64 2.84
C TYR A 357 33.32 9.97 2.09
N SER A 358 34.48 9.67 2.67
CA SER A 358 35.77 9.92 1.99
C SER A 358 35.97 9.07 0.73
N GLN A 359 35.35 7.87 0.68
CA GLN A 359 35.48 6.93 -0.42
C GLN A 359 34.44 7.17 -1.53
N HIS A 360 33.21 7.54 -1.15
CA HIS A 360 32.07 7.60 -2.06
C HIS A 360 31.47 9.00 -2.23
N GLY A 361 31.97 10.01 -1.50
CA GLY A 361 31.44 11.37 -1.54
C GLY A 361 30.02 11.45 -0.96
N GLY A 362 29.16 12.24 -1.62
CA GLY A 362 27.80 12.53 -1.17
C GLY A 362 27.74 13.74 -0.24
N LEU A 363 26.81 13.72 0.71
CA LEU A 363 26.57 14.80 1.66
C LEU A 363 26.69 14.29 3.09
N LEU A 364 27.47 14.99 3.89
CA LEU A 364 27.62 14.75 5.31
C LEU A 364 27.03 15.91 6.10
N ARG A 365 26.15 15.61 7.06
CA ARG A 365 25.44 16.59 7.89
C ARG A 365 25.56 16.22 9.35
N ARG A 366 25.65 17.21 10.23
CA ARG A 366 25.49 17.04 11.67
C ARG A 366 24.21 17.75 12.12
N LEU A 367 23.30 16.99 12.71
CA LEU A 367 21.98 17.44 13.12
C LEU A 367 21.94 17.53 14.64
N GLN A 368 21.56 18.69 15.17
CA GLN A 368 21.40 18.91 16.61
C GLN A 368 20.06 19.57 16.87
N VAL A 369 19.27 18.95 17.75
CA VAL A 369 17.92 19.39 18.08
C VAL A 369 17.85 19.69 19.58
N HIS A 370 17.20 20.80 19.93
CA HIS A 370 16.88 21.14 21.30
C HIS A 370 15.35 21.16 21.44
N ARG A 371 14.83 20.48 22.46
CA ARG A 371 13.39 20.48 22.78
C ARG A 371 13.15 21.26 24.07
N GLY A 372 12.05 22.01 24.11
CA GLY A 372 11.61 22.65 25.34
C GLY A 372 11.07 21.60 26.31
N GLU A 373 11.57 21.59 27.54
CA GLU A 373 11.08 20.73 28.62
C GLU A 373 10.86 21.56 29.89
N PRO A 374 9.88 21.22 30.75
CA PRO A 374 9.69 21.92 32.02
C PRO A 374 10.95 21.90 32.89
N LEU A 375 11.32 23.06 33.41
CA LEU A 375 12.42 23.27 34.35
C LEU A 375 11.89 24.10 35.54
N GLY A 376 11.33 23.42 36.53
CA GLY A 376 10.55 24.08 37.59
C GLY A 376 9.31 24.75 37.00
N GLY A 377 9.15 26.06 37.24
CA GLY A 377 8.07 26.88 36.65
C GLY A 377 8.39 27.47 35.27
N PHE A 378 9.56 27.17 34.69
CA PHE A 378 10.01 27.71 33.40
C PHE A 378 10.16 26.60 32.34
N THR A 379 10.47 26.97 31.11
CA THR A 379 10.85 26.03 30.04
C THR A 379 12.35 26.13 29.80
N GLY A 380 13.06 25.00 29.94
CA GLY A 380 14.47 24.86 29.60
C GLY A 380 14.65 24.19 28.24
N TRP A 381 15.79 24.43 27.60
CA TRP A 381 16.18 23.73 26.37
C TRP A 381 16.96 22.47 26.71
N ARG A 382 16.41 21.29 26.40
CA ARG A 382 17.13 20.03 26.52
C ARG A 382 17.73 19.62 25.17
N PRO A 383 19.07 19.50 25.06
CA PRO A 383 19.69 18.98 23.86
C PRO A 383 19.39 17.49 23.69
N GLN A 384 19.06 17.09 22.47
CA GLN A 384 19.08 15.69 22.06
C GLN A 384 20.50 15.29 21.64
N MET A 385 20.80 13.99 21.60
CA MET A 385 22.08 13.51 21.08
C MET A 385 22.25 14.00 19.63
N PRO A 386 23.41 14.60 19.28
CA PRO A 386 23.70 14.94 17.89
C PRO A 386 23.64 13.70 17.01
N VAL A 387 23.13 13.86 15.80
CA VAL A 387 23.08 12.80 14.78
C VAL A 387 23.94 13.22 13.60
N THR A 388 24.93 12.41 13.27
CA THR A 388 25.67 12.57 12.01
C THR A 388 24.96 11.75 10.94
N GLN A 389 24.52 12.42 9.86
CA GLN A 389 23.88 11.81 8.72
C GLN A 389 24.81 11.85 7.52
N TRP A 390 25.00 10.71 6.88
CA TRP A 390 25.60 10.61 5.56
C TRP A 390 24.54 10.21 4.55
N SER A 391 24.51 10.87 3.39
CA SER A 391 23.58 10.55 2.30
C SER A 391 24.31 10.61 0.97
N VAL A 392 24.10 9.61 0.11
CA VAL A 392 24.78 9.47 -1.18
C VAL A 392 23.87 8.83 -2.21
N VAL A 393 24.10 9.17 -3.49
CA VAL A 393 23.53 8.46 -4.64
C VAL A 393 24.63 7.58 -5.21
N LYS A 394 24.36 6.29 -5.44
CA LYS A 394 25.32 5.38 -6.04
C LYS A 394 25.48 5.72 -7.51
N ASN A 395 26.63 6.27 -7.87
CA ASN A 395 26.98 6.55 -9.26
C ASN A 395 27.71 5.35 -9.88
N GLU A 396 27.64 5.21 -11.21
CA GLU A 396 28.57 4.35 -11.96
C GLU A 396 30.00 4.69 -11.52
N LYS A 397 30.81 3.67 -11.25
CA LYS A 397 32.26 3.89 -11.16
C LYS A 397 32.69 4.41 -12.53
N GLU A 398 33.17 5.65 -12.61
CA GLU A 398 33.99 6.06 -13.75
C GLU A 398 35.09 5.02 -13.89
N THR A 399 35.01 4.20 -14.93
CA THR A 399 36.02 3.21 -15.25
C THR A 399 37.22 4.00 -15.73
N ALA A 400 38.18 4.22 -14.81
CA ALA A 400 39.45 4.86 -15.11
C ALA A 400 40.33 3.99 -16.02
#